data_AF-A0A9R0PZB1-F1
#
_entry.id   AF-A0A9R0PZB1-F1
#
_cell.length_a   1.000
_cell.length_b   1.000
_cell.length_c   1.000
_cell.angle_alpha   90.00
_cell.angle_beta   90.00
_cell.angle_gamma   90.00
#
_symmetry.space_group_name_H-M   'P 1'
#
loop_
_entity.id
_entity.type
_entity.pdbx_description
1 polymer ?
#
loop_
_entity_poly.entity_id
_entity_poly.type
_entity_poly.pdbx_seq_one_letter_code
_entity_poly.pdbx_strand_id
1 'polypeptide(L)'
;MTPVQDDPLLFDTNVEQRVNDFVSAAIAQANVTRTNHIMWTMGDDFNYQYAESWFRNMDRLIHYVNKDGRVHALYSTPSIYTDAKHASNESWPLKRDDYFPYADSTNAYWTGYFTSRPTFKGYVRMLSGYYLAARQIEFLVGGSFTSSLEDPLGIAQHHDAVSGTAKQHTTDDYSKRLALGASQVEKGVNTALACLTSSKGTCMSPAVKFSQCQLLNISYCPSTEEQISGGKGLVITAYNPLGWEHSDFIRVPVNDLHLVVKSSDGSFVDSQLVEVDNVTSNLRKLYVKAYLGINTDKPPKYWLVFQASVPPMGWNTYFVSKPKGAGSNRMGYVSTIASPSKDTVEVGPGSLKMTFSSASGQLTRMFNSITGVSPNTFWFCYKK
;
A
#
# COMPACT_ATOMS: atom_id res chain seq x y z
N MET A 1 39.45 2.89 13.21
CA MET A 1 40.61 3.04 12.30
C MET A 1 41.74 3.70 13.06
N THR A 2 42.95 3.16 13.00
CA THR A 2 44.14 3.83 13.58
C THR A 2 44.39 5.14 12.81
N PRO A 3 44.49 6.29 13.48
CA PRO A 3 44.74 7.57 12.82
C PRO A 3 46.06 7.57 12.05
N VAL A 4 46.14 8.36 10.99
CA VAL A 4 47.43 8.70 10.37
C VAL A 4 48.16 9.63 11.34
N GLN A 5 49.24 9.17 11.94
CA GLN A 5 50.16 9.97 12.76
C GLN A 5 51.29 10.41 11.84
N ASP A 6 51.37 11.72 11.61
CA ASP A 6 52.32 12.35 10.71
C ASP A 6 53.12 13.48 11.36
N ASP A 7 52.97 13.69 12.67
CA ASP A 7 53.71 14.71 13.41
C ASP A 7 55.04 14.11 13.90
N PRO A 8 56.19 14.54 13.36
CA PRO A 8 57.49 13.97 13.72
C PRO A 8 57.92 14.29 15.16
N LEU A 9 57.21 15.19 15.85
CA LEU A 9 57.49 15.54 17.25
C LEU A 9 56.80 14.61 18.25
N LEU A 10 55.92 13.72 17.78
CA LEU A 10 55.28 12.71 18.62
C LEU A 10 55.80 11.31 18.25
N PHE A 11 55.61 10.36 19.16
CA PHE A 11 55.96 8.97 18.91
C PHE A 11 55.00 8.31 17.90
N ASP A 12 55.45 7.16 17.37
CA ASP A 12 54.64 6.22 16.58
C ASP A 12 54.13 6.78 15.24
N THR A 13 54.98 7.52 14.51
CA THR A 13 54.73 7.90 13.11
C THR A 13 54.43 6.67 12.27
N ASN A 14 53.32 6.68 11.53
CA ASN A 14 52.83 5.50 10.82
C ASN A 14 52.50 5.74 9.35
N VAL A 15 52.90 6.89 8.78
CA VAL A 15 52.56 7.31 7.41
C VAL A 15 52.84 6.22 6.37
N GLU A 16 54.05 5.65 6.35
CA GLU A 16 54.43 4.62 5.36
C GLU A 16 53.53 3.38 5.45
N GLN A 17 53.26 2.92 6.67
CA GLN A 17 52.35 1.78 6.89
C GLN A 17 50.94 2.10 6.36
N ARG A 18 50.39 3.29 6.67
CA ARG A 18 49.03 3.67 6.26
C ARG A 18 48.92 3.85 4.74
N VAL A 19 49.97 4.35 4.08
CA VAL A 19 50.04 4.43 2.61
C VAL A 19 50.09 3.02 2.01
N ASN A 20 50.91 2.12 2.55
CA ASN A 20 50.98 0.74 2.08
C ASN A 20 49.65 -0.01 2.26
N ASP A 21 48.94 0.19 3.37
CA ASP A 21 47.59 -0.34 3.59
C ASP A 21 46.60 0.18 2.53
N PHE A 22 46.63 1.50 2.25
CA PHE A 22 45.76 2.13 1.26
C PHE A 22 46.01 1.56 -0.14
N VAL A 23 47.27 1.54 -0.58
CA VAL A 23 47.65 1.04 -1.91
C VAL A 23 47.26 -0.43 -2.06
N SER A 24 47.51 -1.26 -1.04
CA SER A 24 47.16 -2.68 -1.08
C SER A 24 45.65 -2.90 -1.25
N ALA A 25 44.82 -2.17 -0.51
CA ALA A 25 43.37 -2.23 -0.65
C ALA A 25 42.88 -1.70 -2.01
N ALA A 26 43.50 -0.63 -2.52
CA ALA A 26 43.12 -0.03 -3.80
C ALA A 26 43.41 -0.99 -4.97
N ILE A 27 44.59 -1.62 -4.97
CA ILE A 27 44.95 -2.62 -5.99
C ILE A 27 44.04 -3.84 -5.91
N ALA A 28 43.70 -4.32 -4.70
CA ALA A 28 42.78 -5.44 -4.53
C ALA A 28 41.40 -5.17 -5.17
N GLN A 29 40.84 -3.97 -4.99
CA GLN A 29 39.57 -3.60 -5.63
C GLN A 29 39.72 -3.32 -7.12
N ALA A 30 40.84 -2.72 -7.55
CA ALA A 30 41.12 -2.48 -8.97
C ALA A 30 41.18 -3.79 -9.77
N ASN A 31 41.71 -4.87 -9.18
CA ASN A 31 41.78 -6.19 -9.81
C ASN A 31 40.42 -6.82 -10.16
N VAL A 32 39.33 -6.35 -9.55
CA VAL A 32 37.96 -6.80 -9.83
C VAL A 32 37.10 -5.72 -10.49
N THR A 33 37.69 -4.63 -10.94
CA THR A 33 37.00 -3.46 -11.50
C THR A 33 37.55 -3.14 -12.90
N ARG A 34 36.69 -3.00 -13.90
CA ARG A 34 37.12 -2.49 -15.24
C ARG A 34 37.52 -1.01 -15.11
N THR A 35 38.42 -0.52 -15.96
CA THR A 35 39.04 0.84 -15.89
C THR A 35 40.02 1.04 -14.74
N ASN A 36 40.74 2.16 -14.78
CA ASN A 36 41.64 2.67 -13.74
C ASN A 36 40.95 3.54 -12.68
N HIS A 37 39.62 3.46 -12.55
CA HIS A 37 38.84 4.21 -11.57
C HIS A 37 38.08 3.25 -10.65
N ILE A 38 38.33 3.33 -9.35
CA ILE A 38 37.60 2.62 -8.29
C ILE A 38 36.88 3.62 -7.38
N MET A 39 35.87 3.16 -6.64
CA MET A 39 35.12 3.98 -5.68
C MET A 39 35.19 3.34 -4.30
N TRP A 40 35.60 4.13 -3.30
CA TRP A 40 35.46 3.81 -1.89
C TRP A 40 34.30 4.59 -1.31
N THR A 41 33.30 3.88 -0.80
CA THR A 41 32.18 4.46 -0.06
C THR A 41 32.60 4.68 1.38
N MET A 42 33.36 5.76 1.61
CA MET A 42 33.90 6.12 2.93
C MET A 42 32.76 6.52 3.86
N GLY A 43 32.20 5.56 4.60
CA GLY A 43 31.04 5.76 5.46
C GLY A 43 30.38 4.43 5.80
N ASP A 44 29.37 4.52 6.66
CA ASP A 44 28.54 3.39 7.11
C ASP A 44 27.27 3.97 7.79
N ASP A 45 26.42 3.10 8.32
CA ASP A 45 25.18 3.46 9.03
C ASP A 45 25.39 4.61 10.04
N PHE A 46 24.71 5.74 9.79
CA PHE A 46 24.70 6.93 10.66
C PHE A 46 26.08 7.49 11.04
N ASN A 47 27.08 7.30 10.18
CA ASN A 47 28.41 7.92 10.33
C ASN A 47 28.38 9.45 10.11
N TYR A 48 29.55 10.08 10.22
CA TYR A 48 29.76 11.53 10.04
C TYR A 48 29.11 12.45 11.09
N GLN A 49 28.58 11.93 12.21
CA GLN A 49 28.15 12.75 13.35
C GLN A 49 29.27 13.66 13.88
N TYR A 50 30.51 13.15 13.92
CA TYR A 50 31.72 13.95 14.06
C TYR A 50 32.58 13.81 12.81
N ALA A 51 32.20 14.52 11.75
CA ALA A 51 32.78 14.43 10.42
C ALA A 51 34.30 14.66 10.37
N GLU A 52 34.83 15.52 11.24
CA GLU A 52 36.26 15.82 11.33
C GLU A 52 37.13 14.57 11.58
N SER A 53 36.60 13.58 12.29
CA SER A 53 37.32 12.30 12.49
C SER A 53 37.63 11.57 11.18
N TRP A 54 36.75 11.71 10.18
CA TRP A 54 36.90 11.13 8.85
C TRP A 54 37.77 12.04 7.98
N PHE A 55 37.40 13.33 7.86
CA PHE A 55 38.07 14.28 6.96
C PHE A 55 39.55 14.47 7.31
N ARG A 56 39.90 14.63 8.59
CA ARG A 56 41.31 14.77 9.00
C ARG A 56 42.18 13.59 8.56
N ASN A 57 41.66 12.37 8.62
CA ASN A 57 42.39 11.18 8.19
C ASN A 57 42.41 11.05 6.66
N MET A 58 41.30 11.35 5.98
CA MET A 58 41.23 11.32 4.52
C MET A 58 42.16 12.36 3.89
N ASP A 59 42.26 13.58 4.44
CA ASP A 59 43.19 14.61 3.98
C ASP A 59 44.64 14.14 4.05
N ARG A 60 45.03 13.56 5.20
CA ARG A 60 46.38 12.98 5.38
C ARG A 60 46.64 11.83 4.41
N LEU A 61 45.67 10.92 4.25
CA LEU A 61 45.80 9.80 3.30
C LEU A 61 45.94 10.32 1.87
N ILE A 62 45.06 11.21 1.42
CA ILE A 62 45.12 11.80 0.08
C ILE A 62 46.47 12.49 -0.13
N HIS A 63 46.93 13.28 0.83
CA HIS A 63 48.23 13.96 0.76
C HIS A 63 49.39 12.98 0.58
N TYR A 64 49.53 12.01 1.50
CA TYR A 64 50.69 11.12 1.50
C TYR A 64 50.63 10.05 0.39
N VAL A 65 49.44 9.55 0.04
CA VAL A 65 49.27 8.61 -1.09
C VAL A 65 49.61 9.28 -2.41
N ASN A 66 49.14 10.53 -2.64
CA ASN A 66 49.49 11.25 -3.86
C ASN A 66 50.97 11.66 -3.91
N LYS A 67 51.60 11.89 -2.75
CA LYS A 67 53.04 12.15 -2.64
C LYS A 67 53.87 10.89 -2.92
N ASP A 68 53.40 9.73 -2.47
CA ASP A 68 53.99 8.42 -2.79
C ASP A 68 53.89 8.08 -4.28
N GLY A 69 52.73 8.37 -4.90
CA GLY A 69 52.56 8.37 -6.36
C GLY A 69 52.26 7.00 -6.99
N ARG A 70 52.22 5.90 -6.22
CA ARG A 70 51.82 4.57 -6.75
C ARG A 70 50.36 4.52 -7.20
N VAL A 71 49.48 5.29 -6.55
CA VAL A 71 48.07 5.48 -6.93
C VAL A 71 47.67 6.94 -6.72
N HIS A 72 46.57 7.37 -7.34
CA HIS A 72 46.03 8.71 -7.16
C HIS A 72 44.70 8.66 -6.38
N ALA A 73 44.61 9.44 -5.30
CA ALA A 73 43.45 9.55 -4.45
C ALA A 73 42.88 10.98 -4.48
N LEU A 74 41.55 11.10 -4.44
CA LEU A 74 40.83 12.38 -4.39
C LEU A 74 39.51 12.23 -3.63
N TYR A 75 38.99 13.34 -3.11
CA TYR A 75 37.57 13.43 -2.79
C TYR A 75 36.74 13.36 -4.07
N SER A 76 35.64 12.61 -4.02
CA SER A 76 34.78 12.42 -5.18
C SER A 76 33.34 12.18 -4.75
N THR A 77 32.45 12.08 -5.72
CA THR A 77 31.04 11.72 -5.54
C THR A 77 30.69 10.56 -6.49
N PRO A 78 29.58 9.84 -6.28
CA PRO A 78 29.14 8.81 -7.22
C PRO A 78 28.96 9.31 -8.66
N SER A 79 28.55 10.57 -8.84
CA SER A 79 28.42 11.17 -10.18
C SER A 79 29.78 11.41 -10.84
N ILE A 80 30.74 12.03 -10.14
CA ILE A 80 32.09 12.26 -10.67
C ILE A 80 32.79 10.93 -11.01
N TYR A 81 32.64 9.92 -10.14
CA TYR A 81 33.11 8.57 -10.43
C TYR A 81 32.48 8.03 -11.72
N THR A 82 31.14 8.10 -11.85
CA THR A 82 30.42 7.62 -13.03
C THR A 82 30.85 8.33 -14.31
N ASP A 83 31.07 9.65 -14.26
CA ASP A 83 31.56 10.43 -15.40
C ASP A 83 32.96 9.96 -15.85
N ALA A 84 33.85 9.67 -14.90
CA ALA A 84 35.16 9.10 -15.20
C ALA A 84 35.07 7.68 -15.80
N LYS A 85 34.12 6.84 -15.33
CA LYS A 85 33.85 5.53 -15.95
C LYS A 85 33.32 5.69 -17.38
N HIS A 86 32.41 6.62 -17.60
CA HIS A 86 31.83 6.87 -18.91
C HIS A 86 32.85 7.42 -19.91
N ALA A 87 33.79 8.26 -19.46
CA ALA A 87 34.86 8.82 -20.30
C ALA A 87 35.92 7.78 -20.71
N SER A 88 35.97 6.62 -20.06
CA SER A 88 36.89 5.55 -20.43
C SER A 88 36.46 4.85 -21.72
N ASN A 89 37.42 4.50 -22.58
CA ASN A 89 37.17 3.76 -23.81
C ASN A 89 37.00 2.25 -23.52
N GLU A 90 36.00 1.91 -22.72
CA GLU A 90 35.69 0.54 -22.29
C GLU A 90 34.34 0.06 -22.82
N SER A 91 34.24 -1.25 -23.04
CA SER A 91 32.95 -1.91 -23.25
C SER A 91 32.39 -2.43 -21.92
N TRP A 92 31.07 -2.37 -21.74
CA TRP A 92 30.39 -2.78 -20.50
C TRP A 92 29.54 -4.03 -20.73
N PRO A 93 29.51 -4.98 -19.78
CA PRO A 93 28.67 -6.16 -19.90
C PRO A 93 27.19 -5.79 -19.72
N LEU A 94 26.32 -6.47 -20.46
CA LEU A 94 24.87 -6.27 -20.34
C LEU A 94 24.30 -7.09 -19.17
N LYS A 95 23.58 -6.44 -18.26
CA LYS A 95 22.70 -7.09 -17.27
C LYS A 95 21.24 -6.91 -17.70
N ARG A 96 20.46 -8.01 -17.72
CA ARG A 96 19.00 -8.03 -17.90
C ARG A 96 18.32 -8.58 -16.64
N ASP A 97 17.01 -8.45 -16.53
CA ASP A 97 16.20 -8.95 -15.40
C ASP A 97 16.52 -8.25 -14.06
N ASP A 98 16.39 -8.94 -12.92
CA ASP A 98 16.53 -8.37 -11.57
C ASP A 98 17.65 -9.04 -10.73
N TYR A 99 17.72 -8.68 -9.45
CA TYR A 99 18.67 -9.24 -8.48
C TYR A 99 17.93 -9.97 -7.34
N PHE A 100 16.77 -10.58 -7.62
CA PHE A 100 16.03 -11.38 -6.65
C PHE A 100 16.16 -12.89 -6.90
N PRO A 101 16.11 -13.71 -5.84
CA PRO A 101 16.18 -13.33 -4.43
C PRO A 101 17.63 -13.03 -3.98
N TYR A 102 17.78 -12.14 -2.99
CA TYR A 102 19.07 -11.83 -2.36
C TYR A 102 19.43 -12.86 -1.28
N ALA A 103 20.70 -13.24 -1.21
CA ALA A 103 21.28 -14.01 -0.10
C ALA A 103 22.68 -13.47 0.22
N ASP A 104 22.96 -13.28 1.50
CA ASP A 104 24.26 -12.80 2.01
C ASP A 104 25.15 -13.93 2.56
N SER A 105 24.60 -15.14 2.71
CA SER A 105 25.33 -16.38 3.00
C SER A 105 24.60 -17.60 2.48
N THR A 106 25.24 -18.78 2.48
CA THR A 106 24.79 -20.02 1.82
C THR A 106 23.33 -20.39 2.09
N ASN A 107 22.83 -20.17 3.32
CA ASN A 107 21.48 -20.57 3.74
C ASN A 107 20.66 -19.39 4.31
N ALA A 108 21.00 -18.15 3.93
CA ALA A 108 20.33 -16.95 4.40
C ALA A 108 19.72 -16.19 3.21
N TYR A 109 18.66 -16.75 2.62
CA TYR A 109 17.88 -16.07 1.59
C TYR A 109 16.90 -15.07 2.23
N TRP A 110 16.95 -13.83 1.76
CA TRP A 110 16.13 -12.74 2.29
C TRP A 110 14.77 -12.70 1.60
N THR A 111 14.03 -13.81 1.65
CA THR A 111 12.68 -13.91 1.07
C THR A 111 11.57 -13.77 2.11
N GLY A 112 11.91 -13.84 3.41
CA GLY A 112 10.93 -13.69 4.49
C GLY A 112 10.25 -12.31 4.52
N TYR A 113 11.01 -11.24 4.24
CA TYR A 113 10.47 -9.88 4.23
C TYR A 113 9.45 -9.63 3.09
N PHE A 114 9.33 -10.55 2.12
CA PHE A 114 8.24 -10.50 1.15
C PHE A 114 6.87 -10.60 1.82
N THR A 115 6.77 -11.25 2.99
CA THR A 115 5.51 -11.45 3.72
C THR A 115 5.49 -10.80 5.11
N SER A 116 6.64 -10.53 5.75
CA SER A 116 6.71 -9.91 7.08
C SER A 116 5.79 -8.68 7.24
N ARG A 117 5.01 -8.63 8.32
CA ARG A 117 4.03 -7.56 8.62
C ARG A 117 3.00 -7.35 7.48
N PRO A 118 2.24 -8.39 7.10
CA PRO A 118 1.35 -8.33 5.95
C PRO A 118 0.23 -7.29 6.11
N THR A 119 -0.25 -7.05 7.34
CA THR A 119 -1.23 -6.00 7.63
C THR A 119 -0.71 -4.60 7.27
N PHE A 120 0.56 -4.31 7.57
CA PHE A 120 1.18 -3.03 7.24
C PHE A 120 1.38 -2.90 5.72
N LYS A 121 1.83 -3.96 5.03
CA LYS A 121 1.91 -3.98 3.55
C LYS A 121 0.55 -3.71 2.90
N GLY A 122 -0.51 -4.34 3.41
CA GLY A 122 -1.88 -4.10 2.97
C GLY A 122 -2.33 -2.66 3.21
N TYR A 123 -1.99 -2.09 4.38
CA TYR A 123 -2.33 -0.72 4.73
C TYR A 123 -1.64 0.31 3.80
N VAL A 124 -0.36 0.11 3.49
CA VAL A 124 0.38 0.93 2.52
C VAL A 124 -0.27 0.87 1.13
N ARG A 125 -0.66 -0.33 0.66
CA ARG A 125 -1.34 -0.47 -0.65
C ARG A 125 -2.70 0.23 -0.67
N MET A 126 -3.49 0.06 0.40
CA MET A 126 -4.79 0.70 0.54
C MET A 126 -4.66 2.23 0.47
N LEU A 127 -3.75 2.79 1.25
CA LEU A 127 -3.53 4.23 1.29
C LEU A 127 -2.88 4.78 0.02
N SER A 128 -2.05 3.99 -0.68
CA SER A 128 -1.53 4.35 -1.99
C SER A 128 -2.65 4.52 -3.03
N GLY A 129 -3.61 3.58 -3.07
CA GLY A 129 -4.79 3.69 -3.92
C GLY A 129 -5.68 4.87 -3.53
N TYR A 130 -5.91 5.07 -2.24
CA TYR A 130 -6.67 6.20 -1.72
C TYR A 130 -6.03 7.55 -2.06
N TYR A 131 -4.71 7.67 -1.90
CA TYR A 131 -3.95 8.88 -2.20
C TYR A 131 -3.96 9.23 -3.70
N LEU A 132 -3.99 8.23 -4.59
CA LEU A 132 -4.20 8.45 -6.02
C LEU A 132 -5.58 9.07 -6.30
N ALA A 133 -6.64 8.47 -5.76
CA ALA A 133 -8.01 9.00 -5.93
C ALA A 133 -8.16 10.40 -5.32
N ALA A 134 -7.59 10.62 -4.14
CA ALA A 134 -7.64 11.91 -3.45
C ALA A 134 -6.96 13.03 -4.25
N ARG A 135 -5.80 12.78 -4.89
CA ARG A 135 -5.13 13.76 -5.75
C ARG A 135 -5.92 14.09 -7.01
N GLN A 136 -6.63 13.12 -7.59
CA GLN A 136 -7.53 13.38 -8.71
C GLN A 136 -8.69 14.30 -8.28
N ILE A 137 -9.33 13.99 -7.16
CA ILE A 137 -10.41 14.80 -6.60
C ILE A 137 -9.92 16.20 -6.21
N GLU A 138 -8.74 16.30 -5.60
CA GLU A 138 -8.09 17.56 -5.26
C GLU A 138 -7.86 18.44 -6.49
N PHE A 139 -7.32 17.85 -7.57
CA PHE A 139 -7.12 18.55 -8.84
C PHE A 139 -8.43 19.09 -9.41
N LEU A 140 -9.51 18.29 -9.39
CA LEU A 140 -10.82 18.68 -9.92
C LEU A 140 -11.44 19.90 -9.22
N VAL A 141 -11.10 20.13 -7.94
CA VAL A 141 -11.60 21.29 -7.17
C VAL A 141 -10.57 22.41 -7.03
N GLY A 142 -9.37 22.27 -7.62
CA GLY A 142 -8.27 23.22 -7.44
C GLY A 142 -7.81 23.35 -5.98
N GLY A 143 -7.87 22.25 -5.22
CA GLY A 143 -7.56 22.21 -3.79
C GLY A 143 -6.08 21.93 -3.47
N SER A 144 -5.75 21.92 -2.17
CA SER A 144 -4.45 21.51 -1.64
C SER A 144 -4.61 20.91 -0.24
N PHE A 145 -5.01 19.64 -0.17
CA PHE A 145 -5.28 18.87 1.04
C PHE A 145 -4.61 17.48 1.06
N THR A 146 -3.87 17.05 0.03
CA THR A 146 -3.29 15.71 -0.06
C THR A 146 -1.89 15.58 0.53
N SER A 147 -1.15 16.69 0.68
CA SER A 147 0.26 16.70 1.13
C SER A 147 0.49 16.04 2.50
N SER A 148 -0.52 16.00 3.37
CA SER A 148 -0.42 15.38 4.70
C SER A 148 -0.19 13.86 4.65
N LEU A 149 -0.53 13.19 3.54
CA LEU A 149 -0.32 11.76 3.34
C LEU A 149 0.90 11.46 2.45
N GLU A 150 1.43 12.46 1.74
CA GLU A 150 2.58 12.32 0.85
C GLU A 150 3.84 11.88 1.60
N ASP A 151 4.24 12.62 2.64
CA ASP A 151 5.42 12.29 3.46
C ASP A 151 5.27 10.92 4.16
N PRO A 152 4.16 10.60 4.86
CA PRO A 152 3.97 9.27 5.44
C PRO A 152 4.04 8.12 4.43
N LEU A 153 3.49 8.28 3.23
CA LEU A 153 3.58 7.25 2.18
C LEU A 153 5.01 7.12 1.64
N GLY A 154 5.74 8.23 1.50
CA GLY A 154 7.15 8.26 1.13
C GLY A 154 8.02 7.53 2.16
N ILE A 155 7.89 7.89 3.44
CA ILE A 155 8.57 7.22 4.56
C ILE A 155 8.24 5.73 4.59
N ALA A 156 6.98 5.35 4.32
CA ALA A 156 6.58 3.94 4.29
C ALA A 156 7.30 3.12 3.19
N GLN A 157 7.86 3.75 2.16
CA GLN A 157 8.67 3.06 1.14
C GLN A 157 10.13 2.81 1.57
N HIS A 158 10.56 3.33 2.72
CA HIS A 158 11.87 2.99 3.30
C HIS A 158 12.05 1.47 3.35
N HIS A 159 13.28 1.00 3.10
CA HIS A 159 13.57 -0.43 2.96
C HIS A 159 13.44 -1.22 4.27
N ASP A 160 13.24 -0.56 5.43
CA ASP A 160 12.82 -1.20 6.69
C ASP A 160 11.36 -0.97 7.08
N ALA A 161 10.64 -0.13 6.32
CA ALA A 161 9.24 0.16 6.56
C ALA A 161 8.34 -0.88 5.90
N VAL A 162 8.00 -0.72 4.61
CA VAL A 162 7.09 -1.66 3.92
C VAL A 162 7.65 -3.07 3.84
N SER A 163 8.97 -3.27 3.94
CA SER A 163 9.59 -4.60 4.05
C SER A 163 9.16 -5.34 5.32
N GLY A 164 8.86 -4.61 6.39
CA GLY A 164 8.50 -5.15 7.70
C GLY A 164 9.68 -5.53 8.58
N THR A 165 10.90 -5.06 8.29
CA THR A 165 12.13 -5.40 9.02
C THR A 165 12.48 -4.45 10.17
N ALA A 166 11.75 -3.34 10.34
CA ALA A 166 11.92 -2.46 11.50
C ALA A 166 11.46 -3.09 12.84
N LYS A 167 11.92 -2.51 13.95
CA LYS A 167 11.41 -2.80 15.30
C LYS A 167 9.91 -2.47 15.42
N GLN A 168 9.24 -3.09 16.40
CA GLN A 168 7.79 -2.95 16.59
C GLN A 168 7.37 -1.49 16.76
N HIS A 169 7.98 -0.75 17.70
CA HIS A 169 7.62 0.64 17.96
C HIS A 169 7.82 1.56 16.75
N THR A 170 8.82 1.27 15.89
CA THR A 170 9.03 2.01 14.63
C THR A 170 7.90 1.71 13.63
N THR A 171 7.45 0.45 13.56
CA THR A 171 6.29 0.10 12.72
C THR A 171 4.99 0.74 13.23
N ASP A 172 4.83 0.82 14.55
CA ASP A 172 3.70 1.51 15.16
C ASP A 172 3.73 3.00 14.82
N ASP A 173 4.92 3.63 14.80
CA ASP A 173 5.10 5.02 14.34
C ASP A 173 4.78 5.20 12.84
N TYR A 174 5.23 4.29 11.97
CA TYR A 174 4.83 4.32 10.55
C TYR A 174 3.31 4.25 10.38
N SER A 175 2.66 3.34 11.10
CA SER A 175 1.20 3.17 11.06
C SER A 175 0.48 4.42 11.58
N LYS A 176 1.00 5.04 12.65
CA LYS A 176 0.49 6.30 13.21
C LYS A 176 0.58 7.45 12.21
N ARG A 177 1.73 7.63 11.55
CA ARG A 177 1.94 8.68 10.53
C ARG A 177 0.96 8.53 9.38
N LEU A 178 0.84 7.31 8.85
CA LEU A 178 -0.11 6.98 7.79
C LEU A 178 -1.56 7.30 8.19
N ALA A 179 -1.98 6.90 9.41
CA ALA A 179 -3.33 7.17 9.90
C ALA A 179 -3.62 8.67 10.06
N LEU A 180 -2.66 9.44 10.58
CA LEU A 180 -2.80 10.90 10.73
C LEU A 180 -2.89 11.59 9.36
N GLY A 181 -2.03 11.20 8.42
CA GLY A 181 -2.06 11.72 7.05
C GLY A 181 -3.38 11.41 6.35
N ALA A 182 -3.82 10.15 6.42
CA ALA A 182 -5.07 9.69 5.80
C ALA A 182 -6.30 10.42 6.36
N SER A 183 -6.36 10.64 7.67
CA SER A 183 -7.49 11.36 8.30
C SER A 183 -7.62 12.80 7.81
N GLN A 184 -6.50 13.49 7.55
CA GLN A 184 -6.52 14.85 7.01
C GLN A 184 -6.97 14.86 5.55
N VAL A 185 -6.44 13.94 4.73
CA VAL A 185 -6.85 13.80 3.33
C VAL A 185 -8.33 13.46 3.22
N GLU A 186 -8.85 12.59 4.10
CA GLU A 186 -10.26 12.21 4.12
C GLU A 186 -11.20 13.41 4.31
N LYS A 187 -10.83 14.34 5.18
CA LYS A 187 -11.59 15.60 5.38
C LYS A 187 -11.60 16.46 4.12
N GLY A 188 -10.45 16.54 3.43
CA GLY A 188 -10.32 17.24 2.16
C GLY A 188 -11.19 16.61 1.07
N VAL A 189 -11.12 15.28 0.92
CA VAL A 189 -11.95 14.52 -0.03
C VAL A 189 -13.45 14.70 0.26
N ASN A 190 -13.87 14.62 1.53
CA ASN A 190 -15.27 14.84 1.91
C ASN A 190 -15.76 16.24 1.50
N THR A 191 -14.94 17.26 1.71
CA THR A 191 -15.27 18.65 1.34
C THR A 191 -15.31 18.82 -0.18
N ALA A 192 -14.34 18.24 -0.89
CA ALA A 192 -14.24 18.31 -2.34
C ALA A 192 -15.41 17.60 -3.02
N LEU A 193 -15.77 16.38 -2.58
CA LEU A 193 -16.95 15.66 -3.08
C LEU A 193 -18.25 16.43 -2.81
N ALA A 194 -18.35 17.09 -1.66
CA ALA A 194 -19.50 17.95 -1.37
C ALA A 194 -19.59 19.15 -2.32
N CYS A 195 -18.46 19.69 -2.77
CA CYS A 195 -18.45 20.70 -3.83
C CYS A 195 -18.84 20.10 -5.20
N LEU A 196 -18.22 19.00 -5.61
CA LEU A 196 -18.43 18.38 -6.93
C LEU A 196 -19.86 17.88 -7.14
N THR A 197 -20.52 17.46 -6.06
CA THR A 197 -21.91 16.97 -6.10
C THR A 197 -22.95 18.09 -5.90
N SER A 198 -22.54 19.33 -5.66
CA SER A 198 -23.44 20.47 -5.47
C SER A 198 -24.05 20.92 -6.81
N SER A 199 -25.38 20.97 -6.88
CA SER A 199 -26.12 21.41 -8.08
C SER A 199 -25.90 22.89 -8.45
N LYS A 200 -25.34 23.69 -7.54
CA LYS A 200 -25.08 25.13 -7.77
C LYS A 200 -23.68 25.40 -8.32
N GLY A 201 -22.81 24.38 -8.46
CA GLY A 201 -21.43 24.54 -8.93
C GLY A 201 -20.55 25.42 -8.02
N THR A 202 -21.06 25.84 -6.87
CA THR A 202 -20.35 26.67 -5.90
C THR A 202 -19.95 25.83 -4.70
N CYS A 203 -18.67 25.85 -4.34
CA CYS A 203 -18.14 25.20 -3.14
C CYS A 203 -18.55 25.91 -1.83
N MET A 204 -19.50 26.83 -1.87
CA MET A 204 -19.89 27.65 -0.72
C MET A 204 -20.97 26.93 0.10
N SER A 205 -20.58 26.47 1.28
CA SER A 205 -21.42 25.76 2.28
C SER A 205 -22.16 24.55 1.71
N PRO A 206 -21.48 23.39 1.59
CA PRO A 206 -22.14 22.19 1.15
C PRO A 206 -23.26 21.80 2.14
N ALA A 207 -24.48 21.66 1.63
CA ALA A 207 -25.61 21.16 2.42
C ALA A 207 -25.43 19.68 2.80
N VAL A 208 -24.55 18.96 2.09
CA VAL A 208 -24.28 17.53 2.24
C VAL A 208 -22.96 17.33 2.96
N LYS A 209 -22.97 16.52 4.03
CA LYS A 209 -21.77 16.08 4.74
C LYS A 209 -21.46 14.65 4.34
N PHE A 210 -20.27 14.44 3.77
CA PHE A 210 -19.76 13.10 3.49
C PHE A 210 -19.04 12.54 4.72
N SER A 211 -19.17 11.23 4.89
CA SER A 211 -18.36 10.41 5.78
C SER A 211 -17.87 9.19 4.98
N GLN A 212 -16.70 8.67 5.34
CA GLN A 212 -16.11 7.49 4.71
C GLN A 212 -15.88 6.41 5.76
N CYS A 213 -15.77 5.16 5.30
CA CYS A 213 -15.64 4.00 6.18
C CYS A 213 -14.42 3.16 5.78
N GLN A 214 -13.33 3.34 6.52
CA GLN A 214 -12.05 2.65 6.26
C GLN A 214 -11.98 1.24 6.89
N LEU A 215 -12.98 0.84 7.68
CA LEU A 215 -13.00 -0.41 8.46
C LEU A 215 -14.08 -1.39 8.00
N LEU A 216 -14.42 -1.35 6.70
CA LEU A 216 -15.37 -2.28 6.10
C LEU A 216 -14.87 -3.74 6.13
N ASN A 217 -13.57 -3.98 6.22
CA ASN A 217 -13.02 -5.34 6.39
C ASN A 217 -13.49 -6.03 7.69
N ILE A 218 -13.82 -5.25 8.73
CA ILE A 218 -14.33 -5.74 10.02
C ILE A 218 -15.79 -5.31 10.24
N SER A 219 -16.54 -5.07 9.16
CA SER A 219 -17.95 -4.66 9.20
C SER A 219 -18.24 -3.35 9.92
N TYR A 220 -17.28 -2.43 10.10
CA TYR A 220 -17.48 -1.19 10.83
C TYR A 220 -17.68 0.03 9.92
N CYS A 221 -18.90 0.56 9.90
CA CYS A 221 -19.26 1.78 9.19
C CYS A 221 -20.47 2.47 9.86
N PRO A 222 -20.26 3.35 10.85
CA PRO A 222 -21.34 3.96 11.62
C PRO A 222 -22.42 4.61 10.75
N SER A 223 -22.03 5.29 9.68
CA SER A 223 -22.94 6.04 8.81
C SER A 223 -23.93 5.16 8.03
N THR A 224 -23.65 3.87 7.82
CA THR A 224 -24.57 2.94 7.15
C THR A 224 -25.35 2.06 8.14
N GLU A 225 -24.92 2.03 9.40
CA GLU A 225 -25.53 1.23 10.46
C GLU A 225 -26.69 1.96 11.17
N GLU A 226 -26.80 3.28 11.00
CA GLU A 226 -27.92 4.07 11.53
C GLU A 226 -29.28 3.60 10.98
N GLN A 227 -30.31 3.61 11.83
CA GLN A 227 -31.65 3.22 11.40
C GLN A 227 -32.22 4.20 10.38
N ILE A 228 -32.68 3.68 9.25
CA ILE A 228 -33.35 4.48 8.24
C ILE A 228 -34.78 4.78 8.71
N SER A 229 -35.04 6.03 9.10
CA SER A 229 -36.34 6.51 9.59
C SER A 229 -37.22 7.02 8.45
N GLY A 230 -38.55 6.93 8.64
CA GLY A 230 -39.56 7.25 7.61
C GLY A 230 -39.48 8.69 7.11
N GLY A 231 -38.74 8.91 6.01
CA GLY A 231 -38.52 10.21 5.38
C GLY A 231 -37.05 10.52 5.07
N LYS A 232 -36.11 9.82 5.71
CA LYS A 232 -34.67 9.91 5.44
C LYS A 232 -34.19 8.66 4.71
N GLY A 233 -33.21 8.81 3.83
CA GLY A 233 -32.55 7.71 3.12
C GLY A 233 -31.04 7.85 3.27
N LEU A 234 -30.32 6.74 3.07
CA LEU A 234 -28.87 6.73 2.99
C LEU A 234 -28.45 7.02 1.54
N VAL A 235 -27.53 7.97 1.36
CA VAL A 235 -26.95 8.31 0.06
C VAL A 235 -25.55 7.74 0.00
N ILE A 236 -25.26 6.95 -1.04
CA ILE A 236 -23.95 6.35 -1.28
C ILE A 236 -23.41 6.92 -2.59
N THR A 237 -22.31 7.65 -2.53
CA THR A 237 -21.60 8.14 -3.71
C THR A 237 -20.37 7.27 -3.94
N ALA A 238 -20.28 6.66 -5.12
CA ALA A 238 -19.15 5.85 -5.53
C ALA A 238 -18.28 6.64 -6.52
N TYR A 239 -16.99 6.78 -6.24
CA TYR A 239 -16.02 7.41 -7.13
C TYR A 239 -15.12 6.36 -7.76
N ASN A 240 -14.89 6.47 -9.07
CA ASN A 240 -14.01 5.60 -9.83
C ASN A 240 -12.74 6.37 -10.23
N PRO A 241 -11.57 6.06 -9.64
CA PRO A 241 -10.31 6.72 -10.00
C PRO A 241 -9.68 6.21 -11.31
N LEU A 242 -10.28 5.21 -11.96
CA LEU A 242 -9.76 4.61 -13.20
C LEU A 242 -10.19 5.42 -14.43
N GLY A 243 -9.35 5.44 -15.47
CA GLY A 243 -9.64 6.08 -16.76
C GLY A 243 -10.62 5.32 -17.67
N TRP A 244 -11.40 4.39 -17.13
CA TRP A 244 -12.31 3.52 -17.88
C TRP A 244 -13.53 3.18 -17.01
N GLU A 245 -14.67 2.87 -17.65
CA GLU A 245 -15.90 2.53 -16.95
C GLU A 245 -15.68 1.27 -16.10
N HIS A 246 -16.19 1.30 -14.88
CA HIS A 246 -16.01 0.22 -13.94
C HIS A 246 -17.33 -0.11 -13.25
N SER A 247 -17.66 -1.40 -13.25
CA SER A 247 -18.78 -1.95 -12.50
C SER A 247 -18.25 -2.92 -11.45
N ASP A 248 -18.59 -2.68 -10.18
CA ASP A 248 -18.22 -3.55 -9.06
C ASP A 248 -19.31 -3.56 -7.99
N PHE A 249 -19.25 -4.53 -7.08
CA PHE A 249 -20.22 -4.66 -6.00
C PHE A 249 -19.85 -3.79 -4.80
N ILE A 250 -20.73 -2.87 -4.45
CA ILE A 250 -20.67 -2.15 -3.18
C ILE A 250 -21.26 -3.05 -2.10
N ARG A 251 -20.56 -3.18 -0.97
CA ARG A 251 -20.95 -3.98 0.19
C ARG A 251 -20.82 -3.17 1.48
N VAL A 252 -21.94 -2.83 2.12
CA VAL A 252 -21.98 -1.99 3.33
C VAL A 252 -22.79 -2.64 4.46
N PRO A 253 -22.39 -2.48 5.74
CA PRO A 253 -23.13 -3.05 6.86
C PRO A 253 -24.40 -2.24 7.15
N VAL A 254 -25.52 -2.94 7.37
CA VAL A 254 -26.84 -2.35 7.64
C VAL A 254 -27.61 -3.17 8.71
N ASN A 255 -28.61 -2.54 9.31
CA ASN A 255 -29.45 -3.16 10.35
C ASN A 255 -30.88 -3.48 9.90
N ASP A 256 -31.37 -2.82 8.85
CA ASP A 256 -32.73 -2.97 8.33
C ASP A 256 -32.83 -4.10 7.29
N LEU A 257 -33.90 -4.91 7.35
CA LEU A 257 -34.18 -6.02 6.43
C LEU A 257 -34.88 -5.61 5.12
N HIS A 258 -35.60 -4.49 5.14
CA HIS A 258 -36.44 -4.06 4.02
C HIS A 258 -35.88 -2.78 3.42
N LEU A 259 -34.85 -2.95 2.59
CA LEU A 259 -34.17 -1.87 1.90
C LEU A 259 -34.38 -1.99 0.40
N VAL A 260 -34.54 -0.84 -0.26
CA VAL A 260 -34.52 -0.71 -1.71
C VAL A 260 -33.39 0.23 -2.11
N VAL A 261 -32.68 -0.13 -3.17
CA VAL A 261 -31.59 0.69 -3.75
C VAL A 261 -32.08 1.30 -5.06
N LYS A 262 -31.88 2.61 -5.22
CA LYS A 262 -32.15 3.32 -6.47
C LYS A 262 -30.89 4.00 -7.00
N SER A 263 -30.72 4.04 -8.31
CA SER A 263 -29.67 4.83 -8.95
C SER A 263 -30.09 6.31 -9.09
N SER A 264 -29.18 7.14 -9.59
CA SER A 264 -29.37 8.58 -9.77
C SER A 264 -30.49 8.95 -10.75
N ASP A 265 -30.79 8.07 -11.69
CA ASP A 265 -31.92 8.19 -12.64
C ASP A 265 -33.28 7.76 -12.04
N GLY A 266 -33.30 7.29 -10.80
CA GLY A 266 -34.49 6.81 -10.10
C GLY A 266 -34.87 5.35 -10.39
N SER A 267 -34.11 4.66 -11.25
CA SER A 267 -34.26 3.22 -11.50
C SER A 267 -33.92 2.41 -10.25
N PHE A 268 -34.54 1.24 -10.11
CA PHE A 268 -34.21 0.30 -9.04
C PHE A 268 -32.99 -0.52 -9.43
N VAL A 269 -32.08 -0.71 -8.48
CA VAL A 269 -30.89 -1.56 -8.62
C VAL A 269 -31.12 -2.85 -7.85
N ASP A 270 -30.82 -3.99 -8.47
CA ASP A 270 -30.88 -5.28 -7.79
C ASP A 270 -29.95 -5.31 -6.58
N SER A 271 -30.47 -5.81 -5.47
CA SER A 271 -29.73 -5.84 -4.21
C SER A 271 -29.92 -7.16 -3.46
N GLN A 272 -28.92 -7.52 -2.67
CA GLN A 272 -28.90 -8.72 -1.85
C GLN A 272 -28.52 -8.35 -0.42
N LEU A 273 -29.19 -8.98 0.55
CA LEU A 273 -28.79 -8.94 1.96
C LEU A 273 -28.08 -10.24 2.32
N VAL A 274 -26.88 -10.11 2.87
CA VAL A 274 -26.07 -11.24 3.35
C VAL A 274 -25.87 -11.10 4.85
N GLU A 275 -26.12 -12.14 5.63
CA GLU A 275 -25.92 -12.11 7.08
C GLU A 275 -24.44 -11.86 7.42
N VAL A 276 -24.20 -11.07 8.48
CA VAL A 276 -22.85 -10.88 9.01
C VAL A 276 -22.45 -12.13 9.80
N ASP A 277 -21.35 -12.76 9.42
CA ASP A 277 -20.90 -14.00 10.04
C ASP A 277 -20.25 -13.79 11.42
N ASN A 278 -20.13 -14.88 12.18
CA ASN A 278 -19.57 -14.85 13.53
C ASN A 278 -18.07 -14.49 13.57
N VAL A 279 -17.29 -14.85 12.55
CA VAL A 279 -15.85 -14.52 12.49
C VAL A 279 -15.69 -13.01 12.35
N THR A 280 -16.38 -12.42 11.39
CA THR A 280 -16.39 -10.96 11.19
C THR A 280 -16.92 -10.22 12.42
N SER A 281 -17.97 -10.72 13.06
CA SER A 281 -18.52 -10.13 14.29
C SER A 281 -17.52 -10.13 15.45
N ASN A 282 -16.75 -11.21 15.60
CA ASN A 282 -15.68 -11.30 16.61
C ASN A 282 -14.49 -10.38 16.28
N LEU A 283 -14.08 -10.31 15.02
CA LEU A 283 -13.04 -9.37 14.57
C LEU A 283 -13.44 -7.93 14.85
N ARG A 284 -14.69 -7.55 14.54
CA ARG A 284 -15.23 -6.22 14.84
C ARG A 284 -15.07 -5.88 16.32
N LYS A 285 -15.54 -6.76 17.20
CA LYS A 285 -15.49 -6.55 18.67
C LYS A 285 -14.07 -6.28 19.16
N LEU A 286 -13.09 -7.01 18.65
CA LEU A 286 -11.68 -6.86 19.03
C LEU A 286 -11.05 -5.60 18.43
N TYR A 287 -11.14 -5.44 17.11
CA TYR A 287 -10.34 -4.44 16.39
C TYR A 287 -10.94 -3.04 16.42
N VAL A 288 -12.27 -2.88 16.54
CA VAL A 288 -12.85 -1.54 16.76
C VAL A 288 -12.38 -0.98 18.10
N LYS A 289 -12.33 -1.81 19.14
CA LYS A 289 -11.78 -1.41 20.44
C LYS A 289 -10.30 -1.09 20.35
N ALA A 290 -9.51 -1.91 19.65
CA ALA A 290 -8.08 -1.68 19.49
C ALA A 290 -7.74 -0.40 18.71
N TYR A 291 -8.48 -0.09 17.64
CA TYR A 291 -8.20 1.06 16.78
C TYR A 291 -8.83 2.36 17.30
N LEU A 292 -10.05 2.29 17.84
CA LEU A 292 -10.84 3.48 18.18
C LEU A 292 -11.08 3.64 19.69
N GLY A 293 -10.77 2.64 20.51
CA GLY A 293 -11.07 2.66 21.95
C GLY A 293 -12.55 2.50 22.29
N ILE A 294 -13.39 2.16 21.31
CA ILE A 294 -14.86 2.08 21.45
C ILE A 294 -15.30 0.61 21.52
N ASN A 295 -16.24 0.29 22.42
CA ASN A 295 -16.88 -1.02 22.48
C ASN A 295 -18.07 -1.07 21.50
N THR A 296 -18.17 -2.14 20.70
CA THR A 296 -19.31 -2.37 19.81
C THR A 296 -20.02 -3.67 20.18
N ASP A 297 -21.00 -3.59 21.07
CA ASP A 297 -21.69 -4.77 21.60
C ASP A 297 -22.81 -5.29 20.68
N LYS A 298 -23.15 -4.53 19.64
CA LYS A 298 -24.18 -4.89 18.64
C LYS A 298 -23.57 -4.81 17.25
N PRO A 299 -23.08 -5.93 16.67
CA PRO A 299 -22.66 -5.92 15.27
C PRO A 299 -23.88 -5.68 14.35
N PRO A 300 -23.65 -5.13 13.15
CA PRO A 300 -24.68 -5.04 12.13
C PRO A 300 -25.21 -6.44 11.80
N LYS A 301 -26.48 -6.52 11.43
CA LYS A 301 -27.11 -7.81 11.12
C LYS A 301 -26.81 -8.29 9.70
N TYR A 302 -26.74 -7.36 8.75
CA TYR A 302 -26.62 -7.69 7.34
C TYR A 302 -25.58 -6.83 6.62
N TRP A 303 -25.12 -7.36 5.49
CA TRP A 303 -24.44 -6.66 4.42
C TRP A 303 -25.44 -6.37 3.31
N LEU A 304 -25.64 -5.10 2.98
CA LEU A 304 -26.30 -4.71 1.75
C LEU A 304 -25.29 -4.76 0.60
N VAL A 305 -25.58 -5.57 -0.41
CA VAL A 305 -24.74 -5.77 -1.59
C VAL A 305 -25.52 -5.38 -2.84
N PHE A 306 -24.96 -4.51 -3.67
CA PHE A 306 -25.53 -4.15 -4.97
C PHE A 306 -24.41 -3.77 -5.95
N GLN A 307 -24.64 -3.98 -7.25
CA GLN A 307 -23.66 -3.61 -8.26
C GLN A 307 -23.77 -2.11 -8.56
N ALA A 308 -22.64 -1.41 -8.52
CA ALA A 308 -22.53 -0.02 -8.93
C ALA A 308 -21.77 0.05 -10.26
N SER A 309 -22.35 0.72 -11.27
CA SER A 309 -21.61 1.16 -12.46
C SER A 309 -21.21 2.62 -12.30
N VAL A 310 -19.94 2.92 -12.55
CA VAL A 310 -19.34 4.24 -12.35
C VAL A 310 -18.50 4.63 -13.57
N PRO A 311 -18.70 5.83 -14.13
CA PRO A 311 -17.97 6.28 -15.32
C PRO A 311 -16.46 6.46 -15.04
N PRO A 312 -15.63 6.55 -16.11
CA PRO A 312 -14.21 6.89 -16.00
C PRO A 312 -13.99 8.17 -15.18
N MET A 313 -13.07 8.15 -14.20
CA MET A 313 -12.67 9.31 -13.39
C MET A 313 -13.85 10.13 -12.84
N GLY A 314 -14.98 9.47 -12.57
CA GLY A 314 -16.24 10.12 -12.22
C GLY A 314 -16.92 9.44 -11.05
N TRP A 315 -18.17 9.84 -10.79
CA TRP A 315 -18.97 9.28 -9.71
C TRP A 315 -20.39 8.95 -10.16
N ASN A 316 -21.03 8.05 -9.40
CA ASN A 316 -22.47 7.82 -9.46
C ASN A 316 -23.05 7.75 -8.04
N THR A 317 -24.33 8.06 -7.91
CA THR A 317 -25.00 8.22 -6.61
C THR A 317 -26.16 7.23 -6.49
N TYR A 318 -26.22 6.56 -5.35
CA TYR A 318 -27.23 5.55 -5.04
C TYR A 318 -28.00 5.93 -3.78
N PHE A 319 -29.30 5.66 -3.77
CA PHE A 319 -30.23 6.00 -2.70
C PHE A 319 -30.80 4.73 -2.07
N VAL A 320 -30.51 4.52 -0.79
CA VAL A 320 -30.99 3.39 0.00
C VAL A 320 -32.11 3.88 0.92
N SER A 321 -33.27 3.24 0.85
CA SER A 321 -34.44 3.65 1.65
C SER A 321 -35.36 2.47 1.97
N LYS A 322 -36.32 2.69 2.88
CA LYS A 322 -37.41 1.73 3.12
C LYS A 322 -38.46 1.84 2.02
N PRO A 323 -39.08 0.73 1.58
CA PRO A 323 -40.13 0.76 0.56
C PRO A 323 -41.34 1.58 1.04
N LYS A 324 -41.95 2.36 0.14
CA LYS A 324 -43.20 3.07 0.40
C LYS A 324 -44.38 2.18 -0.01
N GLY A 325 -45.12 1.65 0.97
CA GLY A 325 -46.36 0.88 0.77
C GLY A 325 -46.25 -0.59 1.18
N ALA A 326 -47.32 -1.11 1.80
CA ALA A 326 -47.45 -2.53 2.13
C ALA A 326 -47.66 -3.34 0.84
N GLY A 327 -46.66 -4.11 0.41
CA GLY A 327 -46.80 -5.05 -0.72
C GLY A 327 -45.75 -4.96 -1.83
N SER A 328 -44.82 -4.01 -1.82
CA SER A 328 -43.68 -4.05 -2.77
C SER A 328 -42.57 -4.97 -2.24
N ASN A 329 -42.81 -6.27 -2.22
CA ASN A 329 -41.81 -7.29 -1.90
C ASN A 329 -40.86 -7.46 -3.10
N ARG A 330 -40.15 -6.39 -3.48
CA ARG A 330 -39.38 -6.32 -4.72
C ARG A 330 -37.91 -6.01 -4.44
N MET A 331 -37.09 -7.01 -4.74
CA MET A 331 -35.64 -6.96 -5.05
C MET A 331 -34.66 -6.83 -3.87
N GLY A 332 -34.94 -7.53 -2.78
CA GLY A 332 -33.95 -7.88 -1.76
C GLY A 332 -34.03 -9.38 -1.46
N TYR A 333 -33.07 -10.16 -1.93
CA TYR A 333 -32.94 -11.56 -1.52
C TYR A 333 -32.12 -11.63 -0.23
N VAL A 334 -32.65 -12.25 0.82
CA VAL A 334 -31.87 -12.61 2.00
C VAL A 334 -31.24 -13.97 1.70
N SER A 335 -29.90 -14.05 1.70
CA SER A 335 -29.21 -15.32 1.52
C SER A 335 -29.54 -16.27 2.67
N THR A 336 -30.02 -17.47 2.36
CA THR A 336 -30.24 -18.53 3.34
C THR A 336 -29.06 -19.50 3.37
N ILE A 337 -28.70 -19.97 4.56
CA ILE A 337 -27.75 -21.08 4.72
C ILE A 337 -28.46 -22.36 4.32
N ALA A 338 -27.96 -23.05 3.30
CA ALA A 338 -28.46 -24.35 2.87
C ALA A 338 -27.49 -25.46 3.30
N SER A 339 -28.02 -26.53 3.89
CA SER A 339 -27.24 -27.73 4.16
C SER A 339 -26.95 -28.47 2.84
N PRO A 340 -25.70 -28.84 2.53
CA PRO A 340 -25.38 -29.59 1.32
C PRO A 340 -26.10 -30.95 1.32
N SER A 341 -26.84 -31.26 0.26
CA SER A 341 -27.47 -32.58 0.05
C SER A 341 -26.60 -33.55 -0.75
N LYS A 342 -25.48 -33.08 -1.29
CA LYS A 342 -24.52 -33.81 -2.14
C LYS A 342 -23.11 -33.71 -1.58
N ASP A 343 -22.23 -34.60 -2.02
CA ASP A 343 -20.79 -34.62 -1.66
C ASP A 343 -20.03 -33.37 -2.12
N THR A 344 -20.61 -32.60 -3.05
CA THR A 344 -20.05 -31.35 -3.54
C THR A 344 -21.10 -30.24 -3.63
N VAL A 345 -20.67 -29.00 -3.41
CA VAL A 345 -21.45 -27.78 -3.64
C VAL A 345 -20.88 -27.02 -4.83
N GLU A 346 -21.71 -26.65 -5.80
CA GLU A 346 -21.32 -25.78 -6.91
C GLU A 346 -21.87 -24.37 -6.69
N VAL A 347 -21.03 -23.35 -6.91
CA VAL A 347 -21.39 -21.93 -6.82
C VAL A 347 -20.87 -21.17 -8.04
N GLY A 348 -21.49 -20.02 -8.32
CA GLY A 348 -21.12 -19.13 -9.42
C GLY A 348 -22.35 -18.69 -10.19
N PRO A 349 -22.84 -17.45 -10.02
CA PRO A 349 -24.03 -16.98 -10.73
C PRO A 349 -23.77 -16.78 -12.24
N GLY A 350 -22.52 -16.52 -12.63
CA GLY A 350 -22.11 -16.29 -14.02
C GLY A 350 -21.59 -17.52 -14.75
N SER A 351 -20.71 -17.28 -15.73
CA SER A 351 -20.07 -18.31 -16.56
C SER A 351 -18.96 -19.09 -15.86
N LEU A 352 -18.31 -18.48 -14.86
CA LEU A 352 -17.37 -19.18 -13.98
C LEU A 352 -18.14 -19.93 -12.89
N LYS A 353 -17.93 -21.24 -12.83
CA LYS A 353 -18.42 -22.15 -11.80
C LYS A 353 -17.27 -22.66 -10.95
N MET A 354 -17.52 -22.81 -9.66
CA MET A 354 -16.58 -23.35 -8.69
C MET A 354 -17.25 -24.47 -7.92
N THR A 355 -16.59 -25.62 -7.85
CA THR A 355 -17.07 -26.79 -7.11
C THR A 355 -16.24 -26.97 -5.85
N PHE A 356 -16.91 -27.16 -4.72
CA PHE A 356 -16.31 -27.36 -3.40
C PHE A 356 -16.69 -28.73 -2.85
N SER A 357 -15.78 -29.36 -2.12
CA SER A 357 -16.09 -30.57 -1.35
C SER A 357 -17.00 -30.21 -0.18
N SER A 358 -18.16 -30.86 -0.06
CA SER A 358 -19.06 -30.68 1.08
C SER A 358 -18.46 -31.17 2.39
N ALA A 359 -17.50 -32.09 2.33
CA ALA A 359 -16.82 -32.66 3.51
C ALA A 359 -15.71 -31.74 4.04
N SER A 360 -14.87 -31.17 3.18
CA SER A 360 -13.72 -30.34 3.58
C SER A 360 -13.93 -28.84 3.43
N GLY A 361 -14.92 -28.42 2.65
CA GLY A 361 -15.11 -27.03 2.23
C GLY A 361 -14.06 -26.51 1.25
N GLN A 362 -13.14 -27.36 0.78
CA GLN A 362 -12.07 -26.94 -0.13
C GLN A 362 -12.53 -26.92 -1.59
N LEU A 363 -11.96 -25.98 -2.35
CA LEU A 363 -12.16 -25.87 -3.79
C LEU A 363 -11.57 -27.10 -4.49
N THR A 364 -12.40 -27.82 -5.26
CA THR A 364 -11.98 -29.01 -6.00
C THR A 364 -11.91 -28.77 -7.50
N ARG A 365 -12.69 -27.83 -8.04
CA ARG A 365 -12.74 -27.55 -9.47
C ARG A 365 -13.14 -26.11 -9.77
N MET A 366 -12.56 -25.55 -10.82
CA MET A 366 -13.07 -24.36 -11.50
C MET A 366 -13.43 -24.71 -12.94
N PHE A 367 -14.52 -24.17 -13.44
CA PHE A 367 -14.99 -24.40 -14.80
C PHE A 367 -15.59 -23.13 -15.38
N ASN A 368 -15.19 -22.74 -16.58
CA ASN A 368 -15.80 -21.63 -17.29
C ASN A 368 -16.64 -22.16 -18.46
N SER A 369 -17.96 -21.98 -18.37
CA SER A 369 -18.91 -22.54 -19.33
C SER A 369 -18.82 -21.94 -20.73
N ILE A 370 -18.31 -20.72 -20.87
CA ILE A 370 -18.17 -20.05 -22.17
C ILE A 370 -16.92 -20.53 -22.89
N THR A 371 -15.80 -20.61 -22.17
CA THR A 371 -14.50 -20.98 -22.76
C THR A 371 -14.25 -22.48 -22.78
N GLY A 372 -15.04 -23.26 -22.04
CA GLY A 372 -14.84 -24.69 -21.84
C GLY A 372 -13.62 -25.04 -20.97
N VAL A 373 -12.93 -24.04 -20.42
CA VAL A 373 -11.71 -24.23 -19.65
C VAL A 373 -12.05 -24.81 -18.26
N SER A 374 -11.39 -25.92 -17.93
CA SER A 374 -11.44 -26.58 -16.62
C SER A 374 -10.01 -26.77 -16.12
N PRO A 375 -9.40 -25.79 -15.44
CA PRO A 375 -8.00 -25.90 -15.02
C PRO A 375 -7.84 -27.04 -14.02
N ASN A 376 -6.90 -27.94 -14.28
CA ASN A 376 -6.50 -29.00 -13.33
C ASN A 376 -5.48 -28.49 -12.28
N THR A 377 -5.05 -27.23 -12.37
CA THR A 377 -4.05 -26.63 -11.49
C THR A 377 -4.37 -25.15 -11.29
N PHE A 378 -4.43 -24.72 -10.02
CA PHE A 378 -4.75 -23.36 -9.63
C PHE A 378 -3.54 -22.43 -9.80
N TRP A 379 -3.35 -21.87 -11.00
CA TRP A 379 -2.36 -20.82 -11.21
C TRP A 379 -3.00 -19.45 -11.01
N PHE A 380 -2.57 -18.73 -9.96
CA PHE A 380 -2.92 -17.34 -9.77
C PHE A 380 -1.83 -16.45 -10.40
N CYS A 381 -2.15 -15.79 -11.50
CA CYS A 381 -1.36 -14.64 -11.96
C CYS A 381 -1.84 -13.41 -11.19
N TYR A 382 -1.01 -12.90 -10.27
CA TYR A 382 -1.21 -11.56 -9.73
C TYR A 382 -0.84 -10.56 -10.82
N LYS A 383 -1.83 -9.78 -11.30
CA LYS A 383 -1.53 -8.57 -12.08
C LYS A 383 -1.00 -7.54 -11.07
N LYS A 384 0.30 -7.26 -11.14
CA LYS A 384 0.96 -6.24 -10.29
C LYS A 384 0.40 -4.85 -10.54
#